data_AF-A0A368KP69-F1
#
_entry.id   AF-A0A368KP69-F1
#
_cell.length_a   1.000
_cell.length_b   1.000
_cell.length_c   1.000
_cell.angle_alpha   90.00
_cell.angle_beta   90.00
_cell.angle_gamma   90.00
#
_symmetry.space_group_name_H-M   'P 1'
#
loop_
_entity.id
_entity.type
_entity.pdbx_description
1 polymer ?
#
loop_
_entity_poly.entity_id
_entity_poly.type
_entity_poly.pdbx_seq_one_letter_code
_entity_poly.pdbx_strand_id
1 'polypeptide(L)'
;MSSNQQAASSGVSPQFLIASAVVLALVASFWSVDIKLLSIWSTQSDMSHGFFVPVISLWLLWFRADKAPKYDQLGGWGAFAIGLAIIALGIAMRCSGILFRTTIIEAWSIILVALGMVVAVGGIKGLRWAWPSVLFLAFMLPLPASIGGVFGANLQAVATVVSNYTLQLIGVPAVAEGNVIWLSTRPLGVAEACNGLRMLTAFFAISVACCFILDRPLWQKLVLVASAPVVGIVANVFRITLIGVIYEQGPSEATSVFVHDLAGWLMMPLAIVILMIELWVLSGIVLPDESEFSYPDEVSV
;
A
#
# COMPACT_ATOMS: atom_id res chain seq x y z
N MET A 1 65.24 5.73 -2.93
CA MET A 1 64.88 4.85 -1.81
C MET A 1 63.74 5.54 -1.07
N SER A 2 62.50 5.40 -1.54
CA SER A 2 61.55 4.29 -1.30
C SER A 2 60.75 4.48 -0.01
N SER A 3 59.45 4.19 -0.08
CA SER A 3 58.42 4.21 0.98
C SER A 3 57.74 5.58 1.17
N ASN A 4 56.42 5.76 1.10
CA ASN A 4 55.31 4.81 1.06
C ASN A 4 54.14 5.43 0.28
N GLN A 5 53.87 4.88 -0.91
CA GLN A 5 52.52 4.78 -1.42
C GLN A 5 51.75 3.84 -0.50
N GLN A 6 50.99 4.38 0.44
CA GLN A 6 49.80 3.71 0.97
C GLN A 6 48.59 4.54 0.53
N ALA A 7 48.31 4.46 -0.77
CA ALA A 7 46.96 4.66 -1.25
C ALA A 7 46.11 3.59 -0.56
N ALA A 8 45.25 4.02 0.37
CA ALA A 8 44.23 3.17 0.94
C ALA A 8 43.38 2.62 -0.20
N SER A 9 43.61 1.36 -0.56
CA SER A 9 42.71 0.62 -1.43
C SER A 9 41.40 0.48 -0.67
N SER A 10 40.42 1.31 -1.02
CA SER A 10 39.01 1.16 -0.66
C SER A 10 38.46 -0.08 -1.36
N GLY A 11 39.01 -1.25 -1.03
CA GLY A 11 38.54 -2.53 -1.52
C GLY A 11 37.20 -2.84 -0.89
N VAL A 12 36.17 -3.02 -1.72
CA VAL A 12 34.86 -3.52 -1.27
C VAL A 12 35.10 -4.84 -0.54
N SER A 13 34.70 -4.93 0.73
CA SER A 13 35.00 -6.13 1.52
C SER A 13 34.33 -7.38 0.91
N PRO A 14 34.95 -8.57 0.96
CA PRO A 14 34.42 -9.79 0.32
C PRO A 14 32.98 -10.14 0.72
N GLN A 15 32.60 -9.87 1.97
CA GLN A 15 31.24 -10.02 2.48
C GLN A 15 30.21 -9.13 1.75
N PHE A 16 30.57 -7.90 1.38
CA PHE A 16 29.70 -7.03 0.58
C PHE A 16 29.50 -7.58 -0.82
N LEU A 17 30.55 -8.15 -1.44
CA LEU A 17 30.46 -8.77 -2.76
C LEU A 17 29.55 -10.00 -2.74
N ILE A 18 29.68 -10.87 -1.74
CA ILE A 18 28.84 -12.06 -1.58
C ILE A 18 27.38 -11.66 -1.35
N ALA A 19 27.13 -10.71 -0.43
CA ALA A 19 25.77 -10.23 -0.17
C ALA A 19 25.13 -9.63 -1.42
N SER A 20 25.89 -8.82 -2.17
CA SER A 20 25.42 -8.22 -3.43
C SER A 20 25.12 -9.27 -4.48
N ALA A 21 25.97 -10.29 -4.61
CA ALA A 21 25.74 -11.41 -5.53
C ALA A 21 24.49 -12.23 -5.17
N VAL A 22 24.24 -12.47 -3.87
CA VAL A 22 23.03 -13.16 -3.40
C VAL A 22 21.78 -12.33 -3.71
N VAL A 23 21.79 -11.02 -3.45
CA VAL A 23 20.67 -10.14 -3.78
C VAL A 23 20.41 -10.11 -5.27
N LEU A 24 21.46 -9.99 -6.09
CA LEU A 24 21.34 -10.03 -7.55
C LEU A 24 20.79 -11.37 -8.05
N ALA A 25 21.24 -12.48 -7.48
CA ALA A 25 20.72 -13.81 -7.81
C ALA A 25 19.24 -13.97 -7.43
N LEU A 26 18.81 -13.42 -6.29
CA LEU A 26 17.40 -13.41 -5.89
C LEU A 26 16.57 -12.53 -6.83
N VAL A 27 17.01 -11.32 -7.17
CA VAL A 27 16.32 -10.44 -8.11
C VAL A 27 16.22 -11.10 -9.49
N ALA A 28 17.33 -11.62 -10.02
CA ALA A 28 17.35 -12.34 -11.29
C ALA A 28 16.44 -13.58 -11.26
N SER A 29 16.41 -14.29 -10.12
CA SER A 29 15.51 -15.41 -9.93
C SER A 29 14.07 -14.92 -10.07
N PHE A 30 13.65 -13.86 -9.38
CA PHE A 30 12.26 -13.37 -9.35
C PHE A 30 11.81 -12.58 -10.59
N TRP A 31 12.71 -12.31 -11.53
CA TRP A 31 12.46 -11.60 -12.78
C TRP A 31 11.14 -11.96 -13.49
N SER A 32 10.80 -13.25 -13.54
CA SER A 32 9.56 -13.72 -14.20
C SER A 32 8.29 -13.20 -13.55
N VAL A 33 8.25 -13.13 -12.21
CA VAL A 33 7.09 -12.60 -11.48
C VAL A 33 7.12 -11.08 -11.44
N ASP A 34 8.30 -10.48 -11.41
CA ASP A 34 8.46 -9.02 -11.46
C ASP A 34 7.92 -8.45 -12.78
N ILE A 35 8.20 -9.08 -13.93
CA ILE A 35 7.59 -8.68 -15.20
C ILE A 35 6.06 -8.82 -15.17
N LYS A 36 5.53 -9.91 -14.60
CA LYS A 36 4.08 -10.09 -14.47
C LYS A 36 3.47 -8.98 -13.61
N LEU A 37 4.11 -8.63 -12.50
CA LEU A 37 3.68 -7.54 -11.63
C LEU A 37 3.74 -6.19 -12.34
N LEU A 38 4.83 -5.88 -13.05
CA LEU A 38 4.95 -4.67 -13.86
C LEU A 38 3.86 -4.59 -14.94
N SER A 39 3.56 -5.71 -15.60
CA SER A 39 2.45 -5.80 -16.55
C SER A 39 1.11 -5.54 -15.87
N ILE A 40 0.86 -6.15 -14.70
CA ILE A 40 -0.36 -5.90 -13.90
C ILE A 40 -0.46 -4.42 -13.52
N TRP A 41 0.60 -3.80 -13.01
CA TRP A 41 0.58 -2.41 -12.55
C TRP A 41 0.40 -1.42 -13.70
N SER A 42 0.88 -1.75 -14.91
CA SER A 42 0.77 -0.90 -16.10
C SER A 42 -0.53 -1.07 -16.86
N THR A 43 -1.10 -2.28 -16.91
CA THR A 43 -2.33 -2.57 -17.65
C THR A 43 -3.58 -2.43 -16.80
N GLN A 44 -3.47 -2.73 -15.51
CA GLN A 44 -4.58 -2.67 -14.57
C GLN A 44 -4.44 -1.38 -13.75
N SER A 45 -5.25 -0.39 -14.11
CA SER A 45 -5.27 0.93 -13.44
C SER A 45 -5.55 0.84 -11.92
N ASP A 46 -6.10 -0.29 -11.45
CA ASP A 46 -6.30 -0.58 -10.04
C ASP A 46 -5.03 -0.91 -9.26
N MET A 47 -4.00 -1.42 -9.92
CA MET A 47 -2.75 -1.84 -9.29
C MET A 47 -1.58 -0.90 -9.63
N SER A 48 -1.83 0.25 -10.27
CA SER A 48 -0.77 1.22 -10.62
C SER A 48 -0.08 1.82 -9.39
N HIS A 49 -0.73 1.83 -8.22
CA HIS A 49 -0.08 2.19 -6.96
C HIS A 49 1.08 1.25 -6.59
N GLY A 50 1.09 0.03 -7.12
CA GLY A 50 2.17 -0.96 -6.94
C GLY A 50 3.53 -0.46 -7.38
N PHE A 51 3.63 0.48 -8.33
CA PHE A 51 4.90 1.12 -8.70
C PHE A 51 5.52 1.94 -7.57
N PHE A 52 4.69 2.60 -6.75
CA PHE A 52 5.16 3.46 -5.67
C PHE A 52 5.51 2.67 -4.40
N VAL A 53 4.89 1.51 -4.20
CA VAL A 53 5.04 0.73 -2.98
C VAL A 53 6.50 0.32 -2.71
N PRO A 54 7.28 -0.26 -3.65
CA PRO A 54 8.70 -0.55 -3.42
C PRO A 54 9.51 0.69 -3.02
N VAL A 55 9.24 1.82 -3.67
CA VAL A 55 9.93 3.09 -3.39
C VAL A 55 9.63 3.57 -1.97
N ILE A 56 8.35 3.54 -1.57
CA ILE A 56 7.92 3.91 -0.23
C ILE A 56 8.45 2.92 0.81
N SER A 57 8.46 1.62 0.54
CA SER A 57 9.03 0.60 1.43
C SER A 57 10.52 0.84 1.71
N LEU A 58 11.29 1.16 0.67
CA LEU A 58 12.71 1.50 0.80
C LEU A 58 12.89 2.83 1.55
N TRP A 59 12.06 3.83 1.24
CA TRP A 59 12.08 5.09 1.96
C TRP A 59 11.70 4.92 3.44
N LEU A 60 10.73 4.08 3.79
CA LEU A 60 10.39 3.74 5.18
C LEU A 60 11.55 3.05 5.92
N LEU A 61 12.32 2.23 5.20
CA LEU A 61 13.49 1.55 5.76
C LEU A 61 14.58 2.58 6.08
N TRP A 62 14.80 3.51 5.16
CA TRP A 62 15.74 4.62 5.31
C TRP A 62 15.29 5.64 6.38
N PHE A 63 14.00 5.98 6.43
CA PHE A 63 13.43 6.90 7.41
C PHE A 63 13.60 6.38 8.85
N ARG A 64 13.66 5.07 9.02
CA ARG A 64 13.92 4.42 10.31
C ARG A 64 15.37 4.06 10.51
N ALA A 65 16.30 4.53 9.67
CA ALA A 65 17.72 4.17 9.75
C ALA A 65 18.35 4.48 11.12
N ASP A 66 17.86 5.50 11.84
CA ASP A 66 18.30 5.80 13.20
C ASP A 66 18.01 4.66 14.21
N LYS A 67 17.01 3.83 13.91
CA LYS A 67 16.63 2.65 14.71
C LYS A 67 17.29 1.37 14.20
N ALA A 68 18.16 1.44 13.19
CA ALA A 68 18.82 0.28 12.63
C ALA A 68 19.78 -0.35 13.67
N PRO A 69 19.83 -1.69 13.75
CA PRO A 69 20.79 -2.35 14.62
C PRO A 69 22.23 -2.05 14.16
N LYS A 70 23.10 -1.75 15.12
CA LYS A 70 24.54 -1.64 14.88
C LYS A 70 25.14 -3.02 14.53
N TYR A 71 26.30 -3.05 13.89
CA TYR A 71 26.95 -4.28 13.40
C TYR A 71 27.16 -5.34 14.51
N ASP A 72 27.54 -4.89 15.70
CA ASP A 72 27.72 -5.70 16.92
C ASP A 72 26.40 -6.28 17.47
N GLN A 73 25.26 -5.81 16.97
CA GLN A 73 23.92 -6.22 17.40
C GLN A 73 23.16 -7.03 16.35
N LEU A 74 23.83 -7.38 15.24
CA LEU A 74 23.26 -8.21 14.19
C LEU A 74 22.98 -9.63 14.68
N GLY A 75 22.16 -10.35 13.90
CA GLY A 75 21.79 -11.72 14.24
C GLY A 75 22.99 -12.66 14.22
N GLY A 76 23.10 -13.53 15.22
CA GLY A 76 24.08 -14.62 15.21
C GLY A 76 23.70 -15.73 14.23
N TRP A 77 24.51 -16.80 14.18
CA TRP A 77 24.31 -17.96 13.30
C TRP A 77 22.89 -18.58 13.37
N GLY A 78 22.25 -18.57 14.54
CA GLY A 78 20.87 -19.05 14.68
C GLY A 78 19.85 -18.20 13.90
N ALA A 79 19.99 -16.88 13.93
CA ALA A 79 19.14 -15.98 13.14
C ALA A 79 19.39 -16.14 11.64
N PHE A 80 20.65 -16.33 11.25
CA PHE A 80 21.03 -16.64 9.88
C PHE A 80 20.36 -17.92 9.37
N ALA A 81 20.41 -19.02 10.14
CA ALA A 81 19.78 -20.28 9.79
C ALA A 81 18.24 -20.17 9.68
N ILE A 82 17.60 -19.45 10.60
CA ILE A 82 16.15 -19.17 10.53
C ILE A 82 15.82 -18.34 9.29
N GLY A 83 16.58 -17.28 9.02
CA GLY A 83 16.40 -16.45 7.82
C GLY A 83 16.54 -17.27 6.54
N LEU A 84 17.52 -18.16 6.47
CA LEU A 84 17.70 -19.07 5.34
C LEU A 84 16.55 -20.06 5.19
N ALA A 85 16.01 -20.58 6.29
CA ALA A 85 14.82 -21.44 6.27
C ALA A 85 13.59 -20.69 5.74
N ILE A 86 13.41 -19.42 6.12
CA ILE A 86 12.32 -18.56 5.60
C ILE A 86 12.53 -18.27 4.10
N ILE A 87 13.77 -18.00 3.66
CA ILE A 87 14.09 -17.81 2.23
C ILE A 87 13.77 -19.10 1.45
N ALA A 88 14.18 -20.26 1.96
CA ALA A 88 13.90 -21.55 1.34
C ALA A 88 12.40 -21.82 1.24
N LEU A 89 11.63 -21.47 2.29
CA LEU A 89 10.17 -21.54 2.26
C LEU A 89 9.57 -20.59 1.21
N GLY A 90 10.07 -19.36 1.08
CA GLY A 90 9.67 -18.41 0.04
C GLY A 90 9.95 -18.97 -1.37
N ILE A 91 11.13 -19.54 -1.59
CA ILE A 91 11.48 -20.19 -2.87
C ILE A 91 10.56 -21.39 -3.13
N ALA A 92 10.29 -22.24 -2.14
CA ALA A 92 9.37 -23.35 -2.28
C ALA A 92 7.94 -22.89 -2.61
N MET A 93 7.46 -21.83 -1.94
CA MET A 93 6.18 -21.19 -2.25
C MET A 93 6.17 -20.70 -3.69
N ARG A 94 7.22 -20.03 -4.16
CA ARG A 94 7.34 -19.61 -5.55
C ARG A 94 7.29 -20.78 -6.53
N CYS A 95 8.05 -21.84 -6.28
CA CYS A 95 8.04 -23.05 -7.10
C CYS A 95 6.63 -23.66 -7.15
N SER A 96 5.89 -23.66 -6.04
CA SER A 96 4.50 -24.09 -6.00
C SER A 96 3.60 -23.19 -6.85
N GLY A 97 3.80 -21.87 -6.80
CA GLY A 97 3.08 -20.91 -7.65
C GLY A 97 3.31 -21.16 -9.14
N ILE A 98 4.54 -21.46 -9.54
CA ILE A 98 4.88 -21.85 -10.92
C ILE A 98 4.18 -23.17 -11.29
N LEU A 99 4.24 -24.17 -10.41
CA LEU A 99 3.65 -25.50 -10.64
C LEU A 99 2.12 -25.43 -10.80
N PHE A 100 1.45 -24.67 -9.94
CA PHE A 100 -0.01 -24.46 -9.99
C PHE A 100 -0.42 -23.28 -10.88
N ARG A 101 0.52 -22.69 -11.63
CA ARG A 101 0.31 -21.53 -12.53
C ARG A 101 -0.44 -20.37 -11.87
N THR A 102 -0.17 -20.13 -10.58
CA THR A 102 -0.84 -19.13 -9.77
C THR A 102 0.11 -17.98 -9.46
N THR A 103 -0.05 -16.88 -10.21
CA THR A 103 0.77 -15.66 -10.05
C THR A 103 0.65 -15.06 -8.65
N ILE A 104 -0.49 -15.21 -7.96
CA ILE A 104 -0.66 -14.75 -6.58
C ILE A 104 0.35 -15.45 -5.65
N ILE A 105 0.48 -16.77 -5.71
CA ILE A 105 1.42 -17.51 -4.86
C ILE A 105 2.87 -17.11 -5.18
N GLU A 106 3.20 -16.95 -6.47
CA GLU A 106 4.51 -16.43 -6.88
C GLU A 106 4.78 -15.03 -6.30
N ALA A 107 3.81 -14.12 -6.40
CA ALA A 107 3.94 -12.73 -5.96
C ALA A 107 4.12 -12.62 -4.43
N TRP A 108 3.29 -13.35 -3.66
CA TRP A 108 3.34 -13.35 -2.20
C TRP A 108 4.63 -13.96 -1.62
N SER A 109 5.31 -14.81 -2.39
CA SER A 109 6.62 -15.34 -2.00
C SER A 109 7.72 -14.29 -1.89
N ILE A 110 7.58 -13.13 -2.57
CA ILE A 110 8.52 -12.00 -2.48
C ILE A 110 8.62 -11.50 -1.03
N ILE A 111 7.49 -11.41 -0.33
CA ILE A 111 7.44 -10.95 1.07
C ILE A 111 8.19 -11.93 1.97
N LEU A 112 8.00 -13.24 1.78
CA LEU A 112 8.71 -14.25 2.56
C LEU A 112 10.21 -14.18 2.34
N VAL A 113 10.66 -14.02 1.09
CA VAL A 113 12.10 -13.87 0.80
C VAL A 113 12.64 -12.58 1.41
N ALA A 114 11.93 -11.45 1.29
CA ALA A 114 12.31 -10.18 1.92
C ALA A 114 12.41 -10.30 3.45
N LEU A 115 11.42 -10.95 4.09
CA LEU A 115 11.43 -11.23 5.52
C LEU A 115 12.63 -12.10 5.91
N GLY A 116 12.89 -13.16 5.15
CA GLY A 116 14.01 -14.06 5.38
C GLY A 116 15.36 -13.35 5.26
N MET A 117 15.53 -12.43 4.30
CA MET A 117 16.73 -11.59 4.18
C MET A 117 16.93 -10.69 5.41
N VAL A 118 15.87 -10.02 5.86
CA VAL A 118 15.92 -9.16 7.05
C VAL A 118 16.32 -9.96 8.29
N VAL A 119 15.71 -11.15 8.48
CA VAL A 119 16.00 -12.02 9.63
C VAL A 119 17.41 -12.63 9.52
N ALA A 120 17.85 -13.02 8.33
CA ALA A 120 19.16 -13.62 8.12
C ALA A 120 20.30 -12.65 8.49
N VAL A 121 20.14 -11.36 8.20
CA VAL A 121 21.15 -10.33 8.47
C VAL A 121 20.99 -9.74 9.86
N GLY A 122 19.80 -9.24 10.20
CA GLY A 122 19.58 -8.44 11.41
C GLY A 122 18.88 -9.18 12.56
N GLY A 123 18.45 -10.43 12.35
CA GLY A 123 17.67 -11.18 13.35
C GLY A 123 16.41 -10.44 13.80
N ILE A 124 16.03 -10.63 15.08
CA ILE A 124 14.84 -10.00 15.66
C ILE A 124 14.95 -8.47 15.70
N LYS A 125 16.16 -7.93 15.95
CA LYS A 125 16.38 -6.47 15.98
C LYS A 125 16.23 -5.85 14.60
N GLY A 126 16.81 -6.48 13.57
CA GLY A 126 16.60 -6.10 12.17
C GLY A 126 15.16 -6.19 11.75
N LEU A 127 14.45 -7.25 12.18
CA LEU A 127 13.01 -7.37 11.93
C LEU A 127 12.21 -6.24 12.59
N ARG A 128 12.49 -5.87 13.86
CA ARG A 128 11.84 -4.73 14.53
C ARG A 128 12.11 -3.38 13.86
N TRP A 129 13.24 -3.25 13.19
CA TRP A 129 13.56 -2.08 12.40
C TRP A 129 12.81 -2.06 11.05
N ALA A 130 12.87 -3.17 10.31
CA ALA A 130 12.42 -3.28 8.92
C ALA A 130 10.98 -3.78 8.72
N TRP A 131 10.29 -4.27 9.76
CA TRP A 131 8.93 -4.82 9.63
C TRP A 131 7.92 -3.87 8.97
N PRO A 132 7.94 -2.53 9.16
CA PRO A 132 6.99 -1.66 8.49
C PRO A 132 7.21 -1.68 6.98
N SER A 133 8.46 -1.66 6.54
CA SER A 133 8.84 -1.75 5.12
C SER A 133 8.47 -3.10 4.50
N VAL A 134 8.74 -4.21 5.21
CA VAL A 134 8.39 -5.56 4.72
C VAL A 134 6.87 -5.73 4.65
N LEU A 135 6.13 -5.23 5.64
CA LEU A 135 4.66 -5.27 5.63
C LEU A 135 4.11 -4.39 4.51
N PHE A 136 4.70 -3.22 4.27
CA PHE A 136 4.24 -2.29 3.24
C PHE A 136 4.36 -2.88 1.83
N LEU A 137 5.34 -3.76 1.57
CA LEU A 137 5.44 -4.49 0.30
C LEU A 137 4.20 -5.33 -0.01
N ALA A 138 3.39 -5.72 0.97
CA ALA A 138 2.16 -6.45 0.71
C ALA A 138 1.16 -5.65 -0.14
N PHE A 139 1.21 -4.32 -0.09
CA PHE A 139 0.32 -3.46 -0.88
C PHE A 139 0.63 -3.46 -2.37
N MET A 140 1.80 -3.93 -2.82
CA MET A 140 2.10 -4.04 -4.25
C MET A 140 1.55 -5.31 -4.89
N LEU A 141 1.07 -6.26 -4.06
CA LEU A 141 0.70 -7.60 -4.52
C LEU A 141 -0.81 -7.75 -4.69
N PRO A 142 -1.26 -8.52 -5.70
CA PRO A 142 -2.67 -8.80 -5.88
C PRO A 142 -3.21 -9.61 -4.69
N LEU A 143 -4.37 -9.19 -4.16
CA LEU A 143 -5.08 -9.93 -3.12
C LEU A 143 -5.65 -11.25 -3.69
N PRO A 144 -5.72 -12.31 -2.86
CA PRO A 144 -6.44 -13.53 -3.24
C PRO A 144 -7.88 -13.24 -3.65
N ALA A 145 -8.32 -13.81 -4.78
CA ALA A 145 -9.64 -13.55 -5.36
C ALA A 145 -10.79 -13.85 -4.39
N SER A 146 -10.63 -14.79 -3.47
CA SER A 146 -11.60 -15.12 -2.42
C SER A 146 -11.87 -13.96 -1.47
N ILE A 147 -10.85 -13.17 -1.13
CA ILE A 147 -10.96 -12.01 -0.25
C ILE A 147 -11.44 -10.81 -1.08
N GLY A 148 -10.79 -10.55 -2.21
CA GLY A 148 -11.15 -9.41 -3.07
C GLY A 148 -12.59 -9.46 -3.60
N GLY A 149 -13.07 -10.64 -3.99
CA GLY A 149 -14.39 -10.81 -4.60
C GLY A 149 -15.55 -10.53 -3.63
N VAL A 150 -15.50 -11.07 -2.41
CA VAL A 150 -16.60 -10.92 -1.44
C VAL A 150 -16.67 -9.49 -0.89
N PHE A 151 -15.53 -8.94 -0.45
CA PHE A 151 -15.49 -7.57 0.05
C PHE A 151 -15.81 -6.57 -1.06
N GLY A 152 -15.27 -6.77 -2.26
CA GLY A 152 -15.53 -5.92 -3.42
C GLY A 152 -17.01 -5.89 -3.81
N ALA A 153 -17.69 -7.04 -3.86
CA ALA A 153 -19.10 -7.12 -4.23
C ALA A 153 -20.02 -6.38 -3.24
N ASN A 154 -19.77 -6.54 -1.93
CA ASN A 154 -20.54 -5.83 -0.91
C ASN A 154 -20.33 -4.31 -0.98
N LEU A 155 -19.06 -3.88 -1.14
CA LEU A 155 -18.74 -2.46 -1.27
C LEU A 155 -19.36 -1.84 -2.53
N GLN A 156 -19.37 -2.59 -3.64
CA GLN A 156 -20.01 -2.19 -4.89
C GLN A 156 -21.53 -2.06 -4.76
N ALA A 157 -22.18 -3.00 -4.07
CA ALA A 157 -23.62 -2.92 -3.83
C ALA A 157 -23.98 -1.66 -3.03
N VAL A 158 -23.25 -1.40 -1.93
CA VAL A 158 -23.45 -0.19 -1.12
C VAL A 158 -23.21 1.07 -1.96
N ALA A 159 -22.09 1.13 -2.69
CA ALA A 159 -21.77 2.28 -3.52
C ALA A 159 -22.82 2.52 -4.62
N THR A 160 -23.36 1.46 -5.23
CA THR A 160 -24.41 1.56 -6.26
C THR A 160 -25.68 2.17 -5.68
N VAL A 161 -26.14 1.66 -4.54
CA VAL A 161 -27.34 2.16 -3.87
C VAL A 161 -27.19 3.62 -3.46
N VAL A 162 -26.08 3.97 -2.79
CA VAL A 162 -25.84 5.33 -2.32
C VAL A 162 -25.68 6.31 -3.51
N SER A 163 -24.99 5.91 -4.57
CA SER A 163 -24.82 6.74 -5.76
C SER A 163 -26.13 6.96 -6.50
N ASN A 164 -26.98 5.93 -6.61
CA ASN A 164 -28.31 6.06 -7.20
C ASN A 164 -29.14 7.12 -6.46
N TYR A 165 -29.21 7.03 -5.13
CA TYR A 165 -29.91 8.05 -4.35
C TYR A 165 -29.27 9.43 -4.47
N THR A 166 -27.93 9.50 -4.54
CA THR A 166 -27.22 10.77 -4.70
C THR A 166 -27.55 11.43 -6.04
N LEU A 167 -27.60 10.66 -7.14
CA LEU A 167 -28.01 11.13 -8.47
C LEU A 167 -29.46 11.63 -8.46
N GLN A 168 -30.38 10.88 -7.84
CA GLN A 168 -31.78 11.28 -7.71
C GLN A 168 -31.92 12.59 -6.90
N LEU A 169 -31.15 12.75 -5.82
CA LEU A 169 -31.16 13.95 -4.99
C LEU A 169 -30.73 15.21 -5.75
N ILE A 170 -29.80 15.08 -6.69
CA ILE A 170 -29.34 16.19 -7.54
C ILE A 170 -30.15 16.35 -8.83
N GLY A 171 -31.28 15.64 -8.95
CA GLY A 171 -32.22 15.77 -10.07
C GLY A 171 -31.86 14.96 -11.32
N VAL A 172 -30.91 14.03 -11.23
CA VAL A 172 -30.59 13.12 -12.33
C VAL A 172 -31.49 11.88 -12.24
N PRO A 173 -32.30 11.59 -13.28
CA PRO A 173 -33.11 10.37 -13.33
C PRO A 173 -32.19 9.14 -13.38
N ALA A 174 -32.22 8.34 -12.32
CA ALA A 174 -31.39 7.16 -12.17
C ALA A 174 -32.18 6.03 -11.50
N VAL A 175 -31.98 4.80 -11.97
CA VAL A 175 -32.53 3.58 -11.35
C VAL A 175 -31.46 2.51 -11.26
N ALA A 176 -31.19 2.01 -10.06
CA ALA A 176 -30.25 0.93 -9.84
C ALA A 176 -30.89 -0.45 -10.04
N GLU A 177 -30.24 -1.31 -10.83
CA GLU A 177 -30.56 -2.72 -10.99
C GLU A 177 -29.27 -3.55 -10.85
N GLY A 178 -29.15 -4.28 -9.74
CA GLY A 178 -27.88 -4.92 -9.37
C GLY A 178 -26.76 -3.89 -9.18
N ASN A 179 -25.65 -4.05 -9.89
CA ASN A 179 -24.51 -3.12 -9.91
C ASN A 179 -24.52 -2.22 -11.15
N VAL A 180 -25.67 -2.02 -11.80
CA VAL A 180 -25.82 -1.12 -12.95
C VAL A 180 -26.80 -0.02 -12.57
N ILE A 181 -26.43 1.23 -12.85
CA ILE A 181 -27.31 2.39 -12.71
C ILE A 181 -27.79 2.77 -14.11
N TRP A 182 -29.08 2.63 -14.35
CA TRP A 182 -29.74 3.06 -15.58
C TRP A 182 -29.97 4.57 -15.53
N LEU A 183 -29.30 5.30 -16.43
CA LEU A 183 -29.53 6.72 -16.72
C LEU A 183 -30.42 6.84 -17.96
N SER A 184 -30.92 8.04 -18.27
CA SER A 184 -31.78 8.23 -19.45
C SER A 184 -31.02 8.01 -20.75
N THR A 185 -29.72 8.31 -20.76
CA THR A 185 -28.89 8.22 -21.97
C THR A 185 -28.27 6.84 -22.17
N ARG A 186 -27.75 6.22 -21.11
CA ARG A 186 -27.02 4.93 -21.17
C ARG A 186 -26.90 4.24 -19.80
N PRO A 187 -26.70 2.91 -19.76
CA PRO A 187 -26.36 2.22 -18.53
C PRO A 187 -24.98 2.62 -18.02
N LEU A 188 -24.87 2.82 -16.71
CA LEU A 188 -23.61 3.03 -15.99
C LEU A 188 -23.33 1.80 -15.12
N GLY A 189 -22.49 0.89 -15.62
CA GLY A 189 -22.06 -0.28 -14.87
C GLY A 189 -21.10 0.10 -13.75
N VAL A 190 -21.52 -0.02 -12.49
CA VAL A 190 -20.66 0.27 -11.32
C VAL A 190 -19.52 -0.75 -11.22
N ALA A 191 -19.74 -2.01 -11.62
CA ALA A 191 -18.70 -3.03 -11.60
C ALA A 191 -17.60 -2.81 -12.66
N GLU A 192 -17.96 -2.35 -13.86
CA GLU A 192 -17.01 -2.05 -14.95
C GLU A 192 -16.39 -0.65 -14.79
N ALA A 193 -17.19 0.33 -14.36
CA ALA A 193 -16.69 1.67 -14.09
C ALA A 193 -15.83 1.69 -12.83
N CYS A 194 -16.13 0.89 -11.80
CA CYS A 194 -15.52 0.99 -10.48
C CYS A 194 -15.05 -0.38 -9.98
N ASN A 195 -13.75 -0.61 -10.11
CA ASN A 195 -13.09 -1.60 -9.27
C ASN A 195 -13.10 -1.04 -7.82
N GLY A 196 -14.15 -1.29 -7.03
CA GLY A 196 -14.28 -0.77 -5.67
C GLY A 196 -13.14 -1.19 -4.73
N LEU A 197 -12.41 -2.25 -5.10
CA LEU A 197 -11.19 -2.69 -4.40
C LEU A 197 -10.00 -1.75 -4.67
N ARG A 198 -9.94 -1.10 -5.85
CA ARG A 198 -8.89 -0.15 -6.29
C ARG A 198 -8.65 0.98 -5.28
N MET A 199 -9.73 1.65 -4.90
CA MET A 199 -9.63 2.76 -3.97
C MET A 199 -9.36 2.25 -2.57
N LEU A 200 -10.05 1.19 -2.16
CA LEU A 200 -9.89 0.63 -0.83
C LEU A 200 -8.44 0.25 -0.54
N THR A 201 -7.76 -0.45 -1.45
CA THR A 201 -6.36 -0.86 -1.27
C THR A 201 -5.42 0.34 -1.25
N ALA A 202 -5.61 1.32 -2.13
CA ALA A 202 -4.82 2.55 -2.14
C ALA A 202 -5.02 3.38 -0.86
N PHE A 203 -6.27 3.56 -0.42
CA PHE A 203 -6.62 4.22 0.84
C PHE A 203 -6.02 3.51 2.03
N PHE A 204 -6.14 2.19 2.07
CA PHE A 204 -5.58 1.39 3.16
C PHE A 204 -4.05 1.46 3.17
N ALA A 205 -3.41 1.42 1.99
CA ALA A 205 -1.96 1.61 1.87
C ALA A 205 -1.52 2.99 2.38
N ILE A 206 -2.19 4.08 1.97
CA ILE A 206 -1.87 5.43 2.46
C ILE A 206 -2.13 5.53 3.97
N SER A 207 -3.24 5.01 4.47
CA SER A 207 -3.57 5.02 5.90
C SER A 207 -2.52 4.29 6.74
N VAL A 208 -2.05 3.13 6.26
CA VAL A 208 -0.97 2.37 6.91
C VAL A 208 0.37 3.09 6.81
N ALA A 209 0.69 3.72 5.67
CA ALA A 209 1.87 4.57 5.54
C ALA A 209 1.84 5.72 6.57
N CYS A 210 0.72 6.42 6.68
CA CYS A 210 0.50 7.47 7.68
C CYS A 210 0.67 6.95 9.11
N CYS A 211 0.22 5.73 9.42
CA CYS A 211 0.42 5.11 10.73
C CYS A 211 1.90 4.87 11.07
N PHE A 212 2.76 4.66 10.06
CA PHE A 212 4.20 4.48 10.27
C PHE A 212 5.00 5.77 10.29
N ILE A 213 4.53 6.79 9.58
CA ILE A 213 5.20 8.09 9.47
C ILE A 213 4.81 9.02 10.62
N LEU A 214 3.53 9.03 11.02
CA LEU A 214 3.02 9.95 12.02
C LEU A 214 3.19 9.39 13.43
N ASP A 215 3.78 10.20 14.32
CA ASP A 215 3.85 9.94 15.75
C ASP A 215 2.51 10.28 16.41
N ARG A 216 1.54 9.39 16.23
CA ARG A 216 0.20 9.45 16.82
C ARG A 216 -0.06 8.26 17.75
N PRO A 217 -0.95 8.40 18.76
CA PRO A 217 -1.32 7.30 19.64
C PRO A 217 -1.95 6.15 18.84
N LEU A 218 -1.80 4.92 19.35
CA LEU A 218 -2.20 3.71 18.63
C LEU A 218 -3.71 3.68 18.31
N TRP A 219 -4.56 4.26 19.16
CA TRP A 219 -6.00 4.33 18.89
C TRP A 219 -6.32 5.22 17.67
N GLN A 220 -5.63 6.35 17.46
CA GLN A 220 -5.83 7.20 16.28
C GLN A 220 -5.39 6.47 15.00
N LYS A 221 -4.29 5.69 15.10
CA LYS A 221 -3.82 4.84 14.00
C LYS A 221 -4.83 3.76 13.66
N LEU A 222 -5.44 3.14 14.67
CA LEU A 222 -6.50 2.15 14.45
C LEU A 222 -7.76 2.78 13.83
N VAL A 223 -8.17 3.97 14.29
CA VAL A 223 -9.31 4.69 13.70
C VAL A 223 -9.03 5.03 12.23
N LEU A 224 -7.84 5.55 11.91
CA LEU A 224 -7.43 5.87 10.54
C LEU A 224 -7.42 4.64 9.62
N VAL A 225 -6.98 3.49 10.11
CA VAL A 225 -7.02 2.24 9.32
C VAL A 225 -8.45 1.72 9.19
N ALA A 226 -9.25 1.84 10.24
CA ALA A 226 -10.64 1.40 10.25
C ALA A 226 -11.57 2.31 9.44
N SER A 227 -11.20 3.57 9.20
CA SER A 227 -11.96 4.52 8.37
C SER A 227 -11.73 4.29 6.88
N ALA A 228 -10.61 3.67 6.47
CA ALA A 228 -10.26 3.46 5.07
C ALA A 228 -11.38 2.82 4.21
N PRO A 229 -12.14 1.80 4.68
CA PRO A 229 -13.33 1.31 3.99
C PRO A 229 -14.42 2.35 3.77
N VAL A 230 -14.73 3.13 4.79
CA VAL A 230 -15.78 4.16 4.73
C VAL A 230 -15.37 5.26 3.77
N VAL A 231 -14.13 5.75 3.89
CA VAL A 231 -13.57 6.75 3.00
C VAL A 231 -13.55 6.25 1.55
N GLY A 232 -13.17 4.98 1.34
CA GLY A 232 -13.20 4.33 0.03
C GLY A 232 -14.60 4.31 -0.59
N ILE A 233 -15.64 4.00 0.20
CA ILE A 233 -17.04 4.05 -0.25
C ILE A 233 -17.43 5.48 -0.64
N VAL A 234 -17.15 6.47 0.22
CA VAL A 234 -17.51 7.88 -0.03
C VAL A 234 -16.86 8.40 -1.31
N ALA A 235 -15.56 8.15 -1.48
CA ALA A 235 -14.84 8.52 -2.69
C ALA A 235 -15.45 7.83 -3.93
N ASN A 236 -15.75 6.54 -3.83
CA ASN A 236 -16.36 5.80 -4.93
C ASN A 236 -17.75 6.34 -5.30
N VAL A 237 -18.58 6.67 -4.32
CA VAL A 237 -19.90 7.30 -4.53
C VAL A 237 -19.77 8.64 -5.24
N PHE A 238 -18.83 9.48 -4.80
CA PHE A 238 -18.55 10.76 -5.46
C PHE A 238 -18.20 10.56 -6.94
N ARG A 239 -17.33 9.58 -7.24
CA ARG A 239 -16.93 9.26 -8.62
C ARG A 239 -18.10 8.75 -9.47
N ILE A 240 -18.87 7.79 -8.97
CA ILE A 240 -20.02 7.23 -9.70
C ILE A 240 -21.03 8.35 -10.00
N THR A 241 -21.28 9.21 -9.02
CA THR A 241 -22.18 10.36 -9.18
C THR A 241 -21.66 11.33 -10.22
N LEU A 242 -20.37 11.71 -10.15
CA LEU A 242 -19.74 12.62 -11.12
C LEU A 242 -19.82 12.07 -12.56
N ILE A 243 -19.49 10.79 -12.74
CA ILE A 243 -19.58 10.12 -14.04
C ILE A 243 -21.04 10.08 -14.50
N GLY A 244 -21.99 9.75 -13.61
CA GLY A 244 -23.41 9.70 -13.93
C GLY A 244 -23.97 11.04 -14.41
N VAL A 245 -23.65 12.13 -13.70
CA VAL A 245 -24.03 13.50 -14.11
C VAL A 245 -23.49 13.85 -15.49
N ILE A 246 -22.22 13.51 -15.74
CA ILE A 246 -21.60 13.78 -17.04
C ILE A 246 -22.25 12.92 -18.13
N TYR A 247 -22.54 11.66 -17.85
CA TYR A 247 -23.13 10.74 -18.83
C TYR A 247 -24.56 11.14 -19.23
N GLU A 248 -25.33 11.70 -18.29
CA GLU A 248 -26.67 12.20 -18.56
C GLU A 248 -26.67 13.40 -19.53
N GLN A 249 -25.58 14.18 -19.59
CA GLN A 249 -25.45 15.30 -20.52
C GLN A 249 -25.22 14.88 -21.98
N GLY A 250 -25.13 13.58 -22.27
CA GLY A 250 -24.88 13.05 -23.61
C GLY A 250 -23.53 13.47 -24.23
N PRO A 251 -22.39 13.39 -23.50
CA PRO A 251 -21.10 13.82 -23.99
C PRO A 251 -20.61 12.92 -25.13
N SER A 252 -19.77 13.48 -26.01
CA SER A 252 -19.11 12.69 -27.06
C SER A 252 -18.30 11.53 -26.48
N GLU A 253 -18.06 10.49 -27.28
CA GLU A 253 -17.32 9.30 -26.83
C GLU A 253 -15.91 9.65 -26.33
N ALA A 254 -15.21 10.55 -27.03
CA ALA A 254 -13.91 11.08 -26.61
C ALA A 254 -13.98 11.80 -25.25
N THR A 255 -15.03 12.60 -25.01
CA THR A 255 -15.26 13.25 -23.72
C THR A 255 -15.54 12.23 -22.61
N SER A 256 -16.27 11.15 -22.92
CA SER A 256 -16.55 10.11 -21.93
C SER A 256 -15.29 9.34 -21.51
N VAL A 257 -14.40 9.03 -22.45
CA VAL A 257 -13.10 8.41 -22.17
C VAL A 257 -12.22 9.35 -21.33
N PHE A 258 -12.11 10.62 -21.75
CA PHE A 258 -11.34 11.61 -21.01
C PHE A 258 -11.84 11.80 -19.58
N VAL A 259 -13.16 11.87 -19.39
CA VAL A 259 -13.78 12.01 -18.07
C VAL A 259 -13.54 10.76 -17.23
N HIS A 260 -13.62 9.58 -17.82
CA HIS A 260 -13.34 8.34 -17.10
C HIS A 260 -11.88 8.28 -16.62
N ASP A 261 -10.93 8.68 -17.46
CA ASP A 261 -9.50 8.73 -17.13
C ASP A 261 -9.20 9.80 -16.08
N LEU A 262 -9.73 11.01 -16.27
CA LEU A 262 -9.59 12.12 -15.32
C LEU A 262 -10.21 11.78 -13.96
N ALA A 263 -11.41 11.19 -13.96
CA ALA A 263 -12.06 10.72 -12.76
C ALA A 263 -11.30 9.57 -12.09
N GLY A 264 -10.47 8.82 -12.81
CA GLY A 264 -9.55 7.85 -12.22
C GLY A 264 -8.37 8.52 -11.52
N TRP A 265 -7.73 9.49 -12.20
CA TRP A 265 -6.60 10.25 -11.68
C TRP A 265 -6.95 11.10 -10.46
N LEU A 266 -8.12 11.74 -10.46
CA LEU A 266 -8.54 12.66 -9.39
C LEU A 266 -8.87 11.95 -8.06
N MET A 267 -9.04 10.62 -8.08
CA MET A 267 -9.35 9.87 -6.86
C MET A 267 -8.19 9.80 -5.88
N MET A 268 -6.95 9.74 -6.36
CA MET A 268 -5.77 9.72 -5.49
C MET A 268 -5.59 11.04 -4.72
N PRO A 269 -5.68 12.23 -5.36
CA PRO A 269 -5.74 13.50 -4.65
C PRO A 269 -6.93 13.60 -3.69
N LEU A 270 -8.13 13.23 -4.13
CA LEU A 270 -9.32 13.24 -3.27
C LEU A 270 -9.11 12.36 -2.03
N ALA A 271 -8.47 11.21 -2.21
CA ALA A 271 -8.16 10.29 -1.14
C ALA A 271 -7.28 10.91 -0.06
N ILE A 272 -6.20 11.55 -0.49
CA ILE A 272 -5.26 12.25 0.38
C ILE A 272 -5.99 13.39 1.12
N VAL A 273 -6.84 14.16 0.43
CA VAL A 273 -7.62 15.24 1.05
C VAL A 273 -8.54 14.71 2.15
N ILE A 274 -9.27 13.62 1.92
CA ILE A 274 -10.15 13.05 2.95
C ILE A 274 -9.34 12.57 4.16
N LEU A 275 -8.20 11.92 3.94
CA LEU A 275 -7.32 11.51 5.04
C LEU A 275 -6.73 12.70 5.81
N MET A 276 -6.38 13.79 5.13
CA MET A 276 -5.92 15.02 5.79
C MET A 276 -7.02 15.63 6.64
N ILE A 277 -8.27 15.66 6.15
CA ILE A 277 -9.42 16.14 6.91
C ILE A 277 -9.65 15.26 8.12
N GLU A 278 -9.59 13.94 7.98
CA GLU A 278 -9.76 13.01 9.09
C GLU A 278 -8.69 13.23 10.17
N LEU A 279 -7.41 13.35 9.79
CA LEU A 279 -6.33 13.64 10.71
C LEU A 279 -6.50 14.99 11.40
N TRP A 280 -6.99 16.01 10.69
CA TRP A 280 -7.30 17.31 11.25
C TRP A 280 -8.43 17.23 12.28
N VAL A 281 -9.52 16.52 11.97
CA VAL A 281 -10.64 16.28 12.90
C VAL A 281 -10.16 15.51 14.13
N LEU A 282 -9.40 14.43 13.96
CA LEU A 282 -8.83 13.66 15.06
C LEU A 282 -7.89 14.50 15.93
N SER A 283 -7.16 15.46 15.34
CA SER A 283 -6.31 16.37 16.10
C SER A 283 -7.09 17.40 16.91
N GLY A 284 -8.28 17.80 16.46
CA GLY A 284 -9.15 18.74 17.17
C GLY A 284 -9.97 18.11 18.31
N ILE A 285 -10.16 16.78 18.29
CA ILE A 285 -10.92 16.06 19.32
C ILE A 285 -10.09 15.77 20.58
N VAL A 286 -8.75 15.81 20.48
CA VAL A 286 -7.86 15.48 21.60
C VAL A 286 -7.34 16.76 22.24
N LEU A 287 -7.78 17.01 23.47
CA LEU A 287 -7.14 18.01 24.33
C LEU A 287 -5.68 17.62 24.57
N PRO A 288 -4.72 18.57 24.56
CA PRO A 288 -3.33 18.30 24.93
C PRO A 288 -3.27 17.60 26.29
N ASP A 289 -2.40 16.60 26.42
CA ASP A 289 -2.24 15.81 27.64
C ASP A 289 -1.86 16.75 28.80
N GLU A 290 -2.64 16.79 29.88
CA GLU A 290 -2.41 17.67 31.03
C GLU A 290 -1.06 17.42 31.72
N SER A 291 -0.35 16.34 31.36
CA SER A 291 0.99 16.02 31.86
C SER A 291 2.11 16.97 31.41
N GLU A 292 1.86 17.89 30.47
CA GLU A 292 2.80 18.96 30.12
C GLU A 292 2.70 20.20 31.03
N PHE A 293 1.67 20.29 31.88
CA PHE A 293 1.62 21.32 32.92
C PHE A 293 2.55 20.93 34.07
N SER A 294 3.85 21.16 33.89
CA SER A 294 4.76 21.31 35.03
C SER A 294 4.33 22.57 35.76
N TYR A 295 3.52 22.42 36.81
CA TYR A 295 3.35 23.49 37.77
C TYR A 295 4.74 23.82 38.31
N PRO A 296 5.23 25.08 38.19
CA PRO A 296 6.44 25.45 38.91
C PRO A 296 6.17 25.16 40.38
N ASP A 297 7.03 24.35 41.01
CA ASP A 297 6.96 24.01 42.42
C ASP A 297 6.64 25.29 43.20
N GLU A 298 5.54 25.24 43.96
CA GLU A 298 5.11 26.35 44.79
C GLU A 298 6.29 26.87 45.58
N VAL A 299 6.48 28.19 45.50
CA VAL A 299 7.50 28.96 46.21
C VAL A 299 7.49 28.51 47.67
N SER A 300 8.60 27.91 48.10
CA SER A 300 8.87 27.67 49.51
C SER A 300 8.97 29.02 50.21
N VAL A 301 7.92 29.37 50.95
CA VAL A 301 7.89 30.49 51.90
C VAL A 301 8.33 29.99 53.26
#